data_AF-I4I3Q8-F1
#
_entry.id   AF-I4I3Q8-F1
#
_cell.length_a   1.000
_cell.length_b   1.000
_cell.length_c   1.000
_cell.angle_alpha   90.00
_cell.angle_beta   90.00
_cell.angle_gamma   90.00
#
_symmetry.space_group_name_H-M   'P 1'
#
loop_
_entity.id
_entity.type
_entity.pdbx_description
1 polymer ?
#
loop_
_entity_poly.entity_id
_entity_poly.type
_entity_poly.pdbx_seq_one_letter_code
_entity_poly.pdbx_strand_id
1 'polypeptide(L)' 'MAKPLICLGDGHDGIWNLFREIGEKQERIEILDWYHLIENLYKVGGSFQRIDEVKCFLWKGEVEAAISCARRMVRAAS' A
#
# COMPACT_ATOMS: atom_id res chain seq x y z
N MET A 1 -24.31 11.94 4.78
CA MET A 1 -22.95 11.36 4.86
C MET A 1 -21.94 12.48 4.71
N ALA A 2 -20.83 12.40 5.44
CA ALA A 2 -19.72 13.33 5.25
C ALA A 2 -19.11 13.12 3.85
N LYS A 3 -18.76 14.22 3.17
CA LYS A 3 -18.05 14.20 1.88
C LYS A 3 -16.72 14.95 2.04
N PRO A 4 -15.58 14.37 1.63
CA PRO A 4 -15.44 13.04 1.01
C PRO A 4 -15.58 11.89 2.04
N LEU A 5 -15.95 10.70 1.57
CA LEU A 5 -15.89 9.47 2.36
C LEU A 5 -14.45 8.96 2.36
N ILE A 6 -13.83 8.83 3.53
CA ILE A 6 -12.49 8.27 3.65
C ILE A 6 -12.59 6.77 3.93
N CYS A 7 -11.96 5.97 3.08
CA CYS A 7 -11.94 4.52 3.17
C CYS A 7 -10.49 4.06 3.39
N LEU A 8 -10.16 3.73 4.64
CA LEU A 8 -8.84 3.23 5.03
C LEU A 8 -8.86 1.69 4.96
N GLY A 9 -8.12 1.10 4.02
CA GLY A 9 -8.09 -0.34 3.78
C GLY A 9 -6.71 -0.96 4.03
N ASP A 10 -6.67 -2.24 4.34
CA ASP A 10 -5.45 -3.00 4.67
C ASP A 10 -4.71 -3.55 3.44
N GLY A 11 -5.27 -3.39 2.24
CA GLY A 11 -4.72 -3.93 0.99
C GLY A 11 -5.34 -5.26 0.57
N HIS A 12 -6.19 -5.88 1.40
CA HIS A 12 -6.85 -7.14 1.07
C HIS A 12 -8.04 -6.92 0.12
N ASP A 13 -8.17 -7.78 -0.90
CA ASP A 13 -9.23 -7.65 -1.92
C ASP A 13 -10.62 -7.58 -1.30
N GLY A 14 -10.88 -8.32 -0.23
CA GLY A 14 -12.17 -8.29 0.48
C GLY A 14 -12.55 -6.90 1.00
N ILE A 15 -11.59 -6.11 1.50
CA ILE A 15 -11.85 -4.75 1.99
C ILE A 15 -12.11 -3.80 0.82
N TRP A 16 -11.33 -3.90 -0.26
CA TRP A 16 -11.54 -3.09 -1.46
C TRP A 16 -12.88 -3.41 -2.16
N ASN A 17 -13.28 -4.68 -2.16
CA ASN A 17 -14.58 -5.13 -2.66
C ASN A 17 -15.71 -4.47 -1.87
N LEU A 18 -15.60 -4.41 -0.55
CA LEU A 18 -16.59 -3.74 0.29
C LEU A 18 -16.68 -2.24 -0.02
N PHE A 19 -15.55 -1.55 -0.20
CA PHE A 19 -15.57 -0.11 -0.54
C PHE A 19 -16.25 0.18 -1.88
N ARG A 20 -16.15 -0.73 -2.86
CA ARG A 20 -16.85 -0.60 -4.14
C ARG A 20 -18.38 -0.57 -4.01
N GLU A 21 -18.92 -1.16 -2.95
CA GLU A 21 -20.36 -1.15 -2.64
C GLU A 21 -20.81 0.11 -1.87
N ILE A 22 -19.88 1.00 -1.48
CA ILE A 22 -20.19 2.17 -0.65
C ILE A 22 -20.08 3.47 -1.47
N GLY A 23 -21.21 4.01 -1.92
CA GLY A 23 -21.26 5.26 -2.67
C GLY A 23 -20.56 5.20 -4.04
N GLU A 24 -20.43 6.33 -4.71
CA GLU A 24 -19.74 6.40 -6.00
C GLU A 24 -18.22 6.55 -5.83
N LYS A 25 -17.44 6.09 -6.81
CA LYS A 25 -15.96 6.15 -6.74
C LYS A 25 -15.42 7.57 -6.52
N GLN A 26 -16.02 8.56 -7.17
CA GLN A 26 -15.69 9.99 -7.01
C GLN A 26 -16.00 10.56 -5.62
N GLU A 27 -16.84 9.88 -4.83
CA GLU A 27 -17.19 10.31 -3.48
C GLU A 27 -16.23 9.75 -2.41
N ARG A 28 -15.34 8.83 -2.81
CA ARG A 28 -14.41 8.14 -1.92
C ARG A 28 -12.97 8.57 -2.13
N ILE A 29 -12.26 8.66 -1.01
CA ILE A 29 -10.80 8.66 -0.98
C ILE A 29 -10.38 7.34 -0.34
N GLU A 30 -9.84 6.45 -1.17
CA GLU A 30 -9.36 5.13 -0.79
C GLU A 30 -7.87 5.22 -0.41
N ILE A 31 -7.55 4.93 0.84
CA ILE A 31 -6.20 5.05 1.41
C ILE A 31 -5.75 3.67 1.86
N LEU A 32 -4.55 3.26 1.44
CA LEU A 32 -3.90 2.06 1.96
C LEU A 32 -3.30 2.35 3.33
N ASP A 33 -3.63 1.51 4.31
CA ASP A 33 -3.16 1.62 5.68
C ASP A 33 -1.64 1.41 5.76
N TRP A 34 -0.96 2.40 6.34
CA TRP A 34 0.49 2.40 6.45
C TRP A 34 0.99 1.25 7.33
N TYR A 35 0.32 0.96 8.44
CA TYR A 35 0.79 -0.06 9.37
C TYR A 35 0.78 -1.45 8.71
N HIS A 36 -0.32 -1.82 8.06
CA HIS A 36 -0.44 -3.09 7.34
C HIS A 36 0.51 -3.18 6.14
N LEU A 37 0.72 -2.07 5.42
CA LEU A 37 1.69 -2.02 4.33
C LEU A 37 3.12 -2.27 4.83
N ILE A 38 3.53 -1.62 5.93
CA ILE A 38 4.85 -1.80 6.51
C ILE A 38 5.02 -3.21 7.07
N GLU A 39 4.02 -3.76 7.75
CA GLU A 39 4.05 -5.14 8.24
C GLU A 39 4.31 -6.13 7.09
N ASN A 40 3.57 -5.99 5.98
CA ASN A 40 3.76 -6.84 4.80
C ASN A 40 5.11 -6.62 4.12
N LEU A 41 5.63 -5.38 4.09
CA LEU A 41 6.96 -5.11 3.56
C LEU A 41 8.05 -5.81 4.37
N TYR A 42 7.95 -5.86 5.70
CA TYR A 42 8.88 -6.62 6.54
C TYR A 42 8.76 -8.13 6.34
N LYS A 43 7.55 -8.65 6.05
CA LYS A 43 7.35 -10.08 5.70
C LYS A 43 8.02 -10.48 4.37
N VAL A 44 8.13 -9.57 3.40
CA VAL A 44 8.86 -9.83 2.14
C VAL A 44 10.34 -10.11 2.41
N GLY A 45 10.91 -9.55 3.49
CA GLY A 45 12.31 -9.72 3.86
C GLY A 45 13.27 -8.88 3.00
N GLY A 46 14.54 -9.27 2.98
CA GLY A 46 15.63 -8.51 2.34
C GLY A 46 16.43 -7.66 3.33
N SER A 47 17.37 -6.86 2.82
CA SER A 47 18.17 -5.98 3.69
C SER A 47 17.34 -4.81 4.22
N PHE A 48 17.61 -4.39 5.46
CA PHE A 48 16.99 -3.21 6.05
C PHE A 48 17.14 -1.97 5.17
N GLN A 49 18.28 -1.82 4.50
CA GLN A 49 18.54 -0.73 3.56
C GLN A 49 17.53 -0.69 2.40
N ARG A 50 17.14 -1.85 1.84
CA ARG A 50 16.13 -1.91 0.77
C ARG A 50 14.73 -1.65 1.29
N ILE A 51 14.40 -2.14 2.49
CA ILE A 51 13.13 -1.84 3.15
C ILE A 51 12.99 -0.33 3.38
N ASP A 52 14.03 0.33 3.87
CA ASP A 52 14.03 1.78 4.08
C ASP A 52 13.97 2.58 2.76
N GLU A 53 14.57 2.07 1.69
CA GLU A 53 14.43 2.66 0.35
C GLU A 53 12.97 2.61 -0.14
N VAL A 54 12.29 1.45 0.00
CA VAL A 54 10.85 1.33 -0.33
C VAL A 54 10.02 2.27 0.53
N LYS A 55 10.28 2.35 1.85
CA LYS A 55 9.60 3.28 2.76
C LYS A 55 9.78 4.74 2.34
N CYS A 56 10.98 5.13 1.90
CA CYS A 56 11.29 6.46 1.42
C CYS A 56 10.49 6.82 0.16
N PHE A 57 10.42 5.90 -0.81
CA PHE A 57 9.60 6.08 -2.01
C PHE A 57 8.11 6.23 -1.69
N LEU A 58 7.58 5.35 -0.82
CA LEU A 58 6.19 5.43 -0.39
C LEU A 58 5.87 6.76 0.32
N TRP A 59 6.77 7.22 1.20
CA TRP A 59 6.60 8.49 1.93
C TRP A 59 6.55 9.71 1.01
N LYS A 60 7.27 9.66 -0.12
CA LYS A 60 7.27 10.73 -1.14
C LYS A 60 6.12 10.61 -2.15
N GLY A 61 5.33 9.54 -2.09
CA GLY A 61 4.31 9.23 -3.09
C GLY A 61 4.86 8.68 -4.41
N GLU A 62 6.12 8.24 -4.43
CA GLU A 62 6.78 7.65 -5.62
C GLU A 62 6.41 6.16 -5.77
N VAL A 63 5.13 5.88 -6.04
CA VAL A 63 4.55 4.53 -6.04
C VAL A 63 5.26 3.57 -7.01
N GLU A 64 5.54 4.01 -8.24
CA GLU A 64 6.21 3.17 -9.23
C GLU A 64 7.65 2.81 -8.83
N ALA A 65 8.36 3.74 -8.19
CA ALA A 65 9.71 3.49 -7.67
C ALA A 65 9.67 2.49 -6.51
N ALA A 66 8.69 2.62 -5.60
CA ALA A 66 8.46 1.67 -4.52
C ALA A 66 8.18 0.26 -5.06
N ILE A 67 7.28 0.13 -6.04
CA ILE A 67 6.94 -1.17 -6.68
C ILE A 67 8.17 -1.76 -7.37
N SER A 68 8.92 -0.96 -8.12
CA SER A 68 10.15 -1.39 -8.80
C SER A 68 11.19 -1.91 -7.81
N CYS A 69 11.38 -1.22 -6.68
CA CYS A 69 12.29 -1.64 -5.63
C CYS A 69 11.82 -2.93 -4.93
N ALA A 70 10.55 -3.00 -4.53
CA ALA A 70 9.96 -4.18 -3.89
C ALA A 70 10.06 -5.44 -4.77
N ARG A 71 9.82 -5.32 -6.09
CA ARG A 71 9.98 -6.44 -7.05
C ARG A 71 11.41 -6.99 -7.09
N ARG A 72 12.43 -6.14 -6.89
CA ARG A 72 13.84 -6.58 -6.82
C ARG A 72 14.16 -7.31 -5.51
N MET A 73 13.42 -7.04 -4.43
CA MET A 73 13.58 -7.74 -3.15
C MET A 73 13.12 -9.19 -3.26
N VAL A 74 11.97 -9.44 -3.87
CA VAL A 74 11.40 -10.79 -4.05
C VAL A 74 12.32 -11.69 -4.90
N ARG A 75 12.87 -11.16 -6.00
CA ARG A 75 13.73 -11.92 -6.92
C ARG A 75 15.10 -12.30 -6.35
N ALA A 76 15.56 -11.60 -5.30
CA ALA A 76 16.85 -11.87 -4.67
C ALA A 76 16.76 -12.94 -3.56
N ALA A 77 15.56 -13.40 -3.22
CA ALA A 77 15.29 -14.42 -2.22
C ALA A 77 15.00 -15.82 -2.83
N SER A 78 15.11 -15.95 -4.16
CA SER A 78 14.96 -17.18 -4.94
C SER A 78 16.33 -17.70 -5.39
#